data_AF-A0A945SHW7-F1
#
_entry.id   AF-A0A945SHW7-F1
#
_cell.length_a   1.000
_cell.length_b   1.000
_cell.length_c   1.000
_cell.angle_alpha   90.00
_cell.angle_beta   90.00
_cell.angle_gamma   90.00
#
_symmetry.space_group_name_H-M   'P 1'
#
loop_
_entity.id
_entity.type
_entity.pdbx_description
1 polymer ?
#
loop_
_entity_poly.entity_id
_entity_poly.type
_entity_poly.pdbx_seq_one_letter_code
_entity_poly.pdbx_strand_id
1 'polypeptide(L)' 'MTVVHDAPSPADIAVVSEQLGRPARDIVAISARCVCGNPVVVMTKPRLEDGTPFPTVYYLTQLAATQAASRLEAEG' A
#
# COMPACT_ATOMS: atom_id res chain seq x y z
N MET A 1 -17.01 -1.41 -13.62
CA MET A 1 -15.56 -1.48 -13.92
C MET A 1 -14.90 -2.12 -12.72
N THR A 2 -14.69 -3.44 -12.73
CA THR A 2 -14.04 -4.13 -11.61
C THR A 2 -12.55 -3.77 -11.66
N VAL A 3 -12.06 -3.07 -10.64
CA VAL A 3 -10.62 -2.84 -10.50
C VAL A 3 -10.01 -4.19 -10.14
N VAL A 4 -9.20 -4.74 -11.03
CA VAL A 4 -8.43 -5.95 -10.75
C VAL A 4 -7.19 -5.51 -10.00
N HIS A 5 -7.03 -5.93 -8.74
CA HIS A 5 -5.81 -5.69 -7.98
C HIS A 5 -4.87 -6.89 -8.14
N ASP A 6 -3.58 -6.62 -8.27
CA ASP A 6 -2.59 -7.69 -8.39
C ASP A 6 -2.43 -8.41 -7.05
N ALA A 7 -2.36 -9.73 -7.07
CA ALA A 7 -1.88 -10.47 -5.91
C ALA A 7 -0.42 -10.07 -5.61
N PRO A 8 -0.04 -9.83 -4.35
CA PRO A 8 1.30 -9.38 -4.02
C PRO A 8 2.30 -10.51 -4.24
N SER A 9 3.38 -10.22 -4.96
CA SER A 9 4.53 -11.12 -5.07
C SER A 9 5.47 -10.97 -3.86
N PRO A 10 6.37 -11.94 -3.59
CA PRO A 10 7.39 -11.79 -2.55
C PRO A 10 8.29 -10.56 -2.76
N ALA A 11 8.56 -10.20 -4.03
CA ALA A 11 9.31 -9.00 -4.37
C ALA A 11 8.54 -7.72 -4.00
N ASP A 12 7.23 -7.69 -4.23
CA ASP A 12 6.39 -6.57 -3.81
C ASP A 12 6.42 -6.39 -2.29
N ILE A 13 6.34 -7.48 -1.52
CA ILE A 13 6.42 -7.43 -0.05
C ILE A 13 7.77 -6.90 0.43
N ALA A 14 8.87 -7.30 -0.22
CA ALA A 14 10.21 -6.79 0.10
C ALA A 14 10.32 -5.28 -0.16
N VAL A 15 9.86 -4.81 -1.32
CA VAL A 15 9.86 -3.40 -1.68
C VAL A 15 8.98 -2.59 -0.73
N VAL A 16 7.77 -3.07 -0.40
CA VAL A 16 6.89 -2.39 0.56
C VAL A 16 7.52 -2.32 1.95
N SER A 17 8.18 -3.40 2.40
CA SER A 17 8.84 -3.41 3.70
C SER A 17 9.98 -2.38 3.77
N GLU A 18 10.75 -2.26 2.69
CA GLU A 18 11.79 -1.23 2.55
C GLU A 18 11.19 0.18 2.58
N GLN A 19 10.14 0.43 1.78
CA GLN A 19 9.45 1.71 1.71
C GLN A 19 8.88 2.15 3.06
N LEU A 20 8.33 1.21 3.84
CA LEU A 20 7.76 1.48 5.16
C LEU A 20 8.80 1.52 6.29
N GLY A 21 10.04 1.07 6.04
CA GLY A 21 11.08 0.91 7.06
C GLY A 21 10.75 -0.15 8.12
N ARG A 22 9.81 -1.06 7.83
CA ARG A 22 9.37 -2.13 8.74
C ARG A 22 8.79 -3.31 7.94
N PRO A 23 8.77 -4.55 8.50
CA PRO A 23 8.17 -5.68 7.81
C PRO A 23 6.70 -5.42 7.46
N ALA A 24 6.37 -5.54 6.18
CA ALA A 24 5.00 -5.46 5.69
C ALA A 24 4.24 -6.74 6.02
N ARG A 25 2.98 -6.62 6.46
CA ARG A 25 2.12 -7.75 6.87
C ARG A 25 0.71 -7.56 6.34
N ASP A 26 0.00 -8.67 6.17
CA ASP A 26 -1.43 -8.72 5.86
C ASP A 26 -1.84 -8.01 4.54
N ILE A 27 -0.89 -7.82 3.63
CA ILE A 27 -1.15 -7.28 2.29
C ILE A 27 -1.88 -8.35 1.48
N VAL A 28 -3.08 -8.02 1.01
CA VAL A 28 -3.89 -8.91 0.16
C VAL A 28 -3.80 -8.55 -1.31
N ALA A 29 -3.42 -7.31 -1.63
CA ALA A 29 -3.29 -6.87 -3.01
C ALA A 29 -2.37 -5.66 -3.17
N ILE A 30 -1.77 -5.51 -4.34
CA ILE A 30 -1.16 -4.27 -4.81
C ILE A 30 -2.21 -3.53 -5.62
N SER A 31 -2.69 -2.41 -5.08
CA SER A 31 -3.81 -1.67 -5.66
C SER A 31 -3.38 -0.60 -6.65
N ALA A 32 -2.14 -0.13 -6.56
CA ALA A 32 -1.55 0.77 -7.53
C ALA A 32 -0.02 0.63 -7.57
N ARG A 33 0.56 0.83 -8.76
CA ARG A 33 2.00 0.80 -9.01
C ARG A 33 2.48 2.15 -9.54
N CYS A 34 3.72 2.47 -9.22
CA CYS A 34 4.43 3.62 -9.78
C CYS A 34 4.83 3.33 -11.23
N VAL A 35 5.17 4.36 -11.98
CA VAL A 35 5.76 4.23 -13.33
C VAL A 35 7.07 3.44 -13.35
N CYS A 36 7.77 3.34 -12.21
CA CYS A 36 8.95 2.49 -12.06
C CYS A 36 8.62 1.02 -11.76
N GLY A 37 7.34 0.64 -11.66
CA GLY A 37 6.86 -0.71 -11.38
C GLY A 37 6.68 -1.04 -9.89
N ASN A 38 7.26 -0.24 -8.99
CA ASN A 38 7.18 -0.47 -7.55
C ASN A 38 5.77 -0.23 -7.00
N PRO A 39 5.35 -0.96 -5.95
CA PRO A 39 4.10 -0.70 -5.25
C PRO A 39 4.01 0.75 -4.71
N VAL A 40 2.82 1.35 -4.86
CA VAL A 40 2.50 2.68 -4.31
C VAL A 40 1.37 2.59 -3.29
N VAL A 41 0.33 1.82 -3.61
CA VAL A 41 -0.82 1.57 -2.73
C VAL A 41 -0.95 0.07 -2.52
N VAL A 42 -1.08 -0.32 -1.26
CA VAL A 42 -1.40 -1.69 -0.87
C VAL A 42 -2.82 -1.76 -0.32
N MET A 43 -3.41 -2.95 -0.42
CA MET A 43 -4.67 -3.30 0.21
C MET A 43 -4.43 -4.30 1.33
N THR A 44 -5.09 -4.11 2.46
CA THR A 44 -5.10 -5.05 3.60
C THR A 44 -6.52 -5.48 3.93
N LYS A 45 -6.66 -6.59 4.68
CA LYS A 45 -7.95 -6.96 5.26
C LYS A 45 -8.35 -5.92 6.32
N PRO A 46 -9.65 -5.64 6.50
CA PRO A 46 -10.13 -4.74 7.57
C PRO A 46 -9.94 -5.32 9.00
N ARG A 47 -9.43 -6.55 9.09
CA ARG A 47 -9.02 -7.24 10.31
C ARG A 47 -7.73 -8.00 10.06
N LEU A 48 -6.81 -7.93 11.00
CA LEU A 48 -5.58 -8.72 10.98
C LEU A 48 -5.89 -10.21 11.26
N GLU A 49 -4.91 -11.09 11.04
CA GLU A 49 -5.09 -12.54 11.28
C GLU A 49 -5.45 -12.89 12.73
N ASP A 50 -5.03 -12.05 13.69
CA ASP A 50 -5.36 -12.19 15.11
C ASP A 50 -6.75 -11.64 15.49
N GLY A 51 -7.50 -11.13 14.51
CA GLY A 51 -8.83 -10.54 14.70
C GLY A 51 -8.84 -9.06 15.07
N THR A 52 -7.67 -8.45 15.29
CA THR A 52 -7.53 -7.02 15.62
C THR A 52 -8.13 -6.16 14.50
N PRO A 53 -9.01 -5.19 14.81
CA PRO A 53 -9.53 -4.27 13.81
C PRO A 53 -8.41 -3.44 13.18
N PHE A 54 -8.37 -3.43 11.85
CA PHE A 54 -7.46 -2.58 11.09
C PHE A 54 -8.29 -1.76 10.10
N PRO A 55 -8.75 -0.55 10.49
CA PRO A 55 -9.76 0.18 9.73
C PRO A 55 -9.24 0.67 8.37
N THR A 56 -7.92 0.73 8.20
CA THR A 56 -7.28 1.19 6.96
C THR A 56 -7.19 0.05 5.96
N VAL A 57 -8.07 0.05 4.96
CA VAL A 57 -8.07 -0.95 3.88
C VAL A 57 -7.04 -0.63 2.81
N TYR A 58 -6.80 0.65 2.53
CA TYR A 58 -5.80 1.11 1.56
C TYR A 58 -4.87 2.12 2.19
N TYR A 59 -3.57 2.01 1.93
CA TYR A 59 -2.61 3.03 2.33
C TYR A 59 -1.44 3.14 1.37
N LEU A 60 -0.86 4.34 1.33
CA LEU A 60 0.33 4.67 0.56
C LEU A 60 1.58 4.11 1.26
N THR A 61 2.46 3.51 0.48
CA THR A 61 3.76 2.99 0.95
C THR A 61 4.91 3.85 0.45
N GLN A 62 4.81 4.40 -0.77
CA GLN A 62 5.88 5.17 -1.39
C GLN A 62 5.95 6.62 -0.88
N LEU A 63 7.11 7.02 -0.34
CA LEU A 63 7.35 8.37 0.19
C LEU A 63 6.99 9.49 -0.78
N ALA A 64 7.42 9.39 -2.03
CA ALA A 64 7.15 10.43 -3.03
C ALA A 64 5.63 10.61 -3.27
N ALA A 65 4.86 9.52 -3.27
CA ALA A 65 3.41 9.59 -3.43
C ALA A 65 2.73 10.19 -2.20
N THR A 66 3.19 9.83 -0.99
CA THR A 66 2.72 10.45 0.26
C THR A 66 2.99 11.95 0.29
N GLN A 67 4.18 12.39 -0.16
CA GLN A 67 4.51 13.82 -0.25
C GLN A 67 3.64 14.55 -1.30
N ALA A 68 3.42 13.94 -2.46
CA ALA A 68 2.55 14.50 -3.49
C ALA A 68 1.11 14.66 -2.97
N ALA A 69 0.57 13.63 -2.31
CA ALA A 69 -0.75 13.70 -1.66
C ALA A 69 -0.77 14.80 -0.60
N SER A 70 0.22 14.87 0.28
CA SER A 70 0.31 15.93 1.29
C SER A 70 0.36 17.33 0.69
N ARG A 71 1.02 17.53 -0.45
CA ARG A 71 1.05 18.81 -1.16
C ARG A 71 -0.32 19.16 -1.73
N LEU A 72 -1.00 18.20 -2.37
CA LEU A 72 -2.35 18.40 -2.90
C LEU A 72 -3.35 18.79 -1.79
N GLU A 73 -3.29 18.12 -0.65
CA GLU A 73 -4.14 18.44 0.51
C GLU A 73 -3.83 19.83 1.10
N ALA A 74 -2.56 20.26 1.06
CA ALA A 74 -2.15 21.58 1.55
C ALA A 74 -2.51 22.74 0.61
N GLU A 75 -2.76 22.45 -0.68
CA GLU A 75 -3.17 23.43 -1.70
C GLU A 75 -4.69 23.66 -1.74
N GLY A 76 -5.44 23.04 -0.81
CA GLY A 76 -6.90 23.12 -0.68
C GLY A 76 -7.48 24.53 -0.52
#